data_AF-A0A3N5Y5R8-F1
#
_entry.id   AF-A0A3N5Y5R8-F1
#
_cell.length_a   1.000
_cell.length_b   1.000
_cell.length_c   1.000
_cell.angle_alpha   90.00
_cell.angle_beta   90.00
_cell.angle_gamma   90.00
#
_symmetry.space_group_name_H-M   'P 1'
#
loop_
_entity.id
_entity.type
_entity.pdbx_description
1 polymer ?
#
loop_
_entity_poly.entity_id
_entity_poly.type
_entity_poly.pdbx_seq_one_letter_code
_entity_poly.pdbx_strand_id
1 'polypeptide(L)'
;MADVGFFKRLGNLWKGFLSLWISDVEKGHPEIAYENAINSMVEKFSKLKSATAGIIRRREDVSERFNRASKELTQTEAELTVAMDTNQDDVALILLQKKNQVTVELGELKAELDTAQRDADSAKASLVSVQGEIHKLKAERDSMLAKMQSAQARIKIQEQLNGLSVDAEVKALDNVREHIKTTIAEANLGRELSESSLDAKLAAVRSQVGDAQARQQLAELKAKRAAAQSAQGTKTL
;
A
#
# COMPACT_ATOMS: atom_id res chain seq x y z
N MET A 1 -6.99 -12.49 -43.94
CA MET A 1 -5.70 -12.15 -43.27
C MET A 1 -5.58 -10.66 -42.87
N ALA A 2 -6.54 -9.77 -43.21
CA ALA A 2 -6.47 -8.35 -42.86
C ALA A 2 -6.75 -8.06 -41.36
N ASP A 3 -7.61 -8.84 -40.71
CA ASP A 3 -8.04 -8.60 -39.32
C ASP A 3 -6.90 -8.70 -38.30
N VAL A 4 -6.02 -9.70 -38.45
CA VAL A 4 -4.87 -9.91 -37.53
C VAL A 4 -3.91 -8.71 -37.54
N GLY A 5 -3.78 -8.03 -38.69
CA GLY A 5 -2.93 -6.85 -38.83
C GLY A 5 -3.52 -5.62 -38.14
N PHE A 6 -4.85 -5.43 -38.21
CA PHE A 6 -5.52 -4.31 -37.59
C PHE A 6 -5.50 -4.40 -36.05
N PHE A 7 -5.86 -5.55 -35.47
CA PHE A 7 -5.84 -5.74 -34.02
C PHE A 7 -4.42 -5.62 -33.44
N LYS A 8 -3.41 -6.09 -34.17
CA LYS A 8 -2.00 -5.95 -33.76
C LYS A 8 -1.53 -4.48 -33.81
N ARG A 9 -1.97 -3.71 -34.81
CA ARG A 9 -1.69 -2.26 -34.91
C ARG A 9 -2.40 -1.45 -33.83
N LEU A 10 -3.67 -1.76 -33.54
CA LEU A 10 -4.43 -1.11 -32.48
C LEU A 10 -3.83 -1.42 -31.10
N GLY A 11 -3.49 -2.68 -30.84
CA GLY A 11 -2.79 -3.08 -29.61
C GLY A 11 -1.43 -2.40 -29.46
N ASN A 12 -0.69 -2.20 -30.56
CA ASN A 12 0.58 -1.47 -30.54
C ASN A 12 0.41 0.03 -30.31
N LEU A 13 -0.62 0.67 -30.90
CA LEU A 13 -0.96 2.07 -30.65
C LEU A 13 -1.34 2.29 -29.18
N TRP A 14 -2.13 1.39 -28.61
CA TRP A 14 -2.53 1.45 -27.21
C TRP A 14 -1.35 1.20 -26.26
N LYS A 15 -0.49 0.22 -26.53
CA LYS A 15 0.76 -0.01 -25.78
C LYS A 15 1.71 1.18 -25.84
N GLY A 16 1.89 1.76 -27.03
CA GLY A 16 2.68 2.98 -27.21
C GLY A 16 2.11 4.16 -26.43
N PHE A 17 0.79 4.29 -26.41
CA PHE A 17 0.11 5.31 -25.61
C PHE A 17 0.32 5.13 -24.09
N LEU A 18 0.24 3.90 -23.58
CA LEU A 18 0.52 3.57 -22.17
C LEU A 18 1.99 3.84 -21.80
N SER A 19 2.91 3.49 -22.69
CA SER A 19 4.35 3.71 -22.52
C SER A 19 4.73 5.20 -22.40
N LEU A 20 4.05 6.08 -23.14
CA LEU A 20 4.32 7.51 -23.12
C LEU A 20 3.86 8.20 -21.82
N TRP A 21 2.90 7.60 -21.10
CA TRP A 21 2.31 8.22 -19.91
C TRP A 21 2.88 7.66 -18.59
N ILE A 22 3.45 6.45 -18.62
CA ILE A 22 4.17 5.85 -17.49
C ILE A 22 5.49 6.58 -17.16
N SER A 23 5.93 7.51 -18.00
CA SER A 23 7.27 8.11 -17.86
C SER A 23 7.40 9.17 -16.75
N ASP A 24 6.33 9.75 -16.21
CA ASP A 24 6.47 10.82 -15.21
C ASP A 24 5.32 10.81 -14.18
N VAL A 25 5.32 9.79 -13.35
CA VAL A 25 4.52 9.76 -12.12
C VAL A 25 5.48 9.68 -10.95
N GLU A 26 5.46 10.73 -10.14
CA GLU A 26 6.23 10.81 -8.90
C GLU A 26 5.97 9.58 -8.02
N LYS A 27 7.06 9.00 -7.53
CA LYS A 27 7.10 7.80 -6.68
C LYS A 27 6.39 7.97 -5.32
N GLY A 28 5.76 9.11 -5.04
CA GLY A 28 5.10 9.44 -3.78
C GLY A 28 3.62 9.04 -3.69
N HIS A 29 2.89 8.97 -4.80
CA HIS A 29 1.42 8.73 -4.79
C HIS A 29 0.95 7.80 -5.92
N PRO A 30 1.20 6.48 -5.83
CA PRO A 30 0.81 5.52 -6.86
C PRO A 30 -0.71 5.43 -7.06
N GLU A 31 -1.51 5.74 -6.03
CA GLU A 31 -2.98 5.81 -6.12
C GLU A 31 -3.43 6.86 -7.15
N ILE A 32 -2.94 8.09 -7.00
CA ILE A 32 -3.24 9.22 -7.89
C ILE A 32 -2.84 8.90 -9.33
N ALA A 33 -1.70 8.24 -9.51
CA ALA A 33 -1.23 7.82 -10.81
C ALA A 33 -2.19 6.85 -11.51
N TYR A 34 -2.59 5.79 -10.81
CA TYR A 34 -3.54 4.83 -11.35
C TYR A 34 -4.91 5.47 -11.60
N GLU A 35 -5.40 6.32 -10.71
CA GLU A 35 -6.66 7.04 -10.91
C GLU A 35 -6.63 7.93 -12.14
N ASN A 36 -5.58 8.75 -12.30
CA ASN A 36 -5.42 9.61 -13.47
C ASN A 36 -5.32 8.80 -14.77
N ALA A 37 -4.58 7.68 -14.78
CA ALA A 37 -4.49 6.79 -15.93
C ALA A 37 -5.86 6.20 -16.29
N ILE A 38 -6.59 5.68 -15.30
CA ILE A 38 -7.92 5.07 -15.48
C ILE A 38 -8.93 6.11 -15.97
N ASN A 39 -8.95 7.31 -15.36
CA ASN A 39 -9.85 8.39 -15.77
C ASN A 39 -9.59 8.83 -17.21
N SER A 40 -8.31 8.99 -17.58
CA SER A 40 -7.89 9.30 -18.96
C SER A 40 -8.36 8.22 -19.96
N MET A 41 -8.28 6.94 -19.59
CA MET A 41 -8.77 5.85 -20.45
C MET A 41 -10.29 5.82 -20.54
N VAL A 42 -11.00 6.08 -19.44
CA VAL A 42 -12.47 6.12 -19.42
C VAL A 42 -12.99 7.26 -20.30
N GLU A 43 -12.37 8.43 -20.25
CA GLU A 43 -12.72 9.56 -21.13
C GLU A 43 -12.53 9.19 -22.61
N LYS A 44 -11.40 8.57 -22.95
CA LYS A 44 -11.11 8.12 -24.32
C LYS A 44 -12.03 6.99 -24.77
N PHE A 45 -12.40 6.08 -23.86
CA PHE A 45 -13.37 5.05 -24.12
C PHE A 45 -14.74 5.66 -24.47
N SER A 46 -15.14 6.75 -23.79
CA SER A 46 -16.37 7.48 -24.13
C SER A 46 -16.31 8.04 -25.56
N LYS A 47 -15.20 8.67 -25.94
CA LYS A 47 -14.96 9.17 -27.31
C LYS A 47 -14.99 8.03 -28.34
N LEU A 48 -14.32 6.91 -28.06
CA LEU A 48 -14.32 5.72 -28.91
C LEU A 48 -15.74 5.16 -29.06
N LYS A 49 -16.50 5.05 -27.97
CA LYS A 49 -17.89 4.59 -27.99
C LYS A 49 -18.76 5.45 -28.91
N SER A 50 -18.61 6.77 -28.86
CA SER A 50 -19.33 7.70 -29.74
C SER A 50 -18.94 7.49 -31.21
N ALA A 51 -17.65 7.37 -31.53
CA ALA A 51 -17.17 7.09 -32.88
C ALA A 51 -17.69 5.73 -33.40
N THR A 52 -17.64 4.68 -32.59
CA THR A 52 -18.20 3.37 -32.91
C THR A 52 -19.70 3.45 -33.20
N ALA A 53 -20.46 4.23 -32.44
CA ALA A 53 -21.88 4.44 -32.70
C ALA A 53 -22.13 5.11 -34.07
N GLY A 54 -21.29 6.07 -34.46
CA GLY A 54 -21.34 6.67 -35.80
C GLY A 54 -21.12 5.66 -36.93
N ILE A 55 -20.16 4.74 -36.76
CA ILE A 55 -19.89 3.66 -37.73
C ILE A 55 -21.07 2.68 -37.82
N ILE A 56 -21.64 2.29 -36.67
CA ILE A 56 -22.81 1.40 -36.62
C ILE A 56 -24.01 2.06 -37.30
N ARG A 57 -24.24 3.36 -37.07
CA ARG A 57 -25.31 4.11 -37.73
C ARG A 57 -25.11 4.12 -39.24
N ARG A 58 -23.90 4.39 -39.73
CA ARG A 58 -23.61 4.33 -41.17
C ARG A 58 -23.94 2.96 -41.76
N ARG A 59 -23.57 1.86 -41.09
CA ARG A 59 -23.92 0.50 -41.53
C ARG A 59 -25.44 0.32 -41.61
N GLU A 60 -26.18 0.82 -40.63
CA GLU A 60 -27.64 0.76 -40.62
C GLU A 60 -28.26 1.58 -41.75
N ASP A 61 -27.80 2.82 -41.96
CA ASP A 61 -28.26 3.69 -43.05
C ASP A 61 -28.06 3.04 -44.43
N VAL A 62 -26.89 2.42 -44.65
CA VAL A 62 -26.60 1.70 -45.92
C VAL A 62 -27.45 0.43 -46.04
N SER A 63 -27.66 -0.30 -44.95
CA SER A 63 -28.54 -1.48 -44.91
C SER A 63 -29.98 -1.10 -45.28
N GLU A 64 -30.52 -0.02 -44.73
CA GLU A 64 -31.85 0.48 -45.06
C GLU A 64 -31.98 0.86 -46.54
N ARG A 65 -30.97 1.57 -47.08
CA ARG A 65 -30.93 1.92 -48.52
C ARG A 65 -30.88 0.68 -49.40
N PHE A 66 -30.03 -0.29 -49.06
CA PHE A 66 -29.93 -1.57 -49.78
C PHE A 66 -31.28 -2.30 -49.77
N ASN A 67 -31.94 -2.39 -48.62
CA ASN A 67 -33.24 -3.04 -48.48
C ASN A 67 -34.33 -2.32 -49.28
N ARG A 68 -34.28 -0.98 -49.35
CA ARG A 68 -35.22 -0.19 -50.16
C ARG A 68 -35.02 -0.44 -51.65
N ALA A 69 -33.80 -0.34 -52.15
CA ALA A 69 -33.46 -0.62 -53.55
C ALA A 69 -33.80 -2.08 -53.93
N SER A 70 -33.60 -3.03 -53.00
CA SER A 70 -33.96 -4.43 -53.22
C SER A 70 -35.46 -4.63 -53.40
N LYS A 71 -36.28 -3.97 -52.58
CA LYS A 71 -37.74 -3.99 -52.73
C LYS A 71 -38.19 -3.33 -54.03
N GLU A 72 -37.57 -2.20 -54.39
CA GLU A 72 -37.86 -1.50 -55.64
C GLU A 72 -37.52 -2.35 -56.86
N LEU A 73 -36.41 -3.09 -56.83
CA LEU A 73 -36.08 -4.04 -57.90
C LEU A 73 -37.15 -5.12 -58.02
N THR A 74 -37.53 -5.78 -56.91
CA THR A 74 -38.58 -6.82 -56.93
C THR A 74 -39.91 -6.27 -57.48
N GLN A 75 -40.29 -5.06 -57.08
CA GLN A 75 -41.50 -4.43 -57.59
C GLN A 75 -41.40 -4.12 -59.09
N THR A 76 -40.29 -3.53 -59.54
CA THR A 76 -40.06 -3.18 -60.95
C THR A 76 -40.05 -4.44 -61.83
N GLU A 77 -39.52 -5.55 -61.34
CA GLU A 77 -39.54 -6.84 -62.05
C GLU A 77 -40.96 -7.41 -62.20
N ALA A 78 -41.78 -7.29 -61.16
CA ALA A 78 -43.18 -7.71 -61.22
C ALA A 78 -43.98 -6.84 -62.20
N GLU A 79 -43.81 -5.52 -62.15
CA GLU A 79 -44.43 -4.56 -63.08
C GLU A 79 -43.99 -4.82 -64.52
N LEU A 80 -42.71 -5.08 -64.75
CA LEU A 80 -42.17 -5.41 -66.07
C LEU A 80 -42.82 -6.67 -66.64
N THR A 81 -42.98 -7.70 -65.81
CA THR A 81 -43.63 -8.96 -66.21
C THR A 81 -45.07 -8.71 -66.65
N VAL A 82 -45.84 -7.92 -65.89
CA VAL A 82 -47.23 -7.56 -66.24
C VAL A 82 -47.29 -6.73 -67.53
N ALA A 83 -46.38 -5.78 -67.73
CA ALA A 83 -46.32 -4.98 -68.95
C ALA A 83 -46.04 -5.86 -70.19
N MET A 84 -45.14 -6.83 -70.06
CA MET A 84 -44.86 -7.81 -71.12
C MET A 84 -46.06 -8.71 -71.41
N ASP A 85 -46.71 -9.26 -70.37
CA ASP A 85 -47.89 -10.13 -70.53
C ASP A 85 -49.09 -9.42 -71.17
N THR A 86 -49.16 -8.09 -71.01
CA THR A 86 -50.22 -7.25 -71.58
C THR A 86 -49.81 -6.55 -72.88
N ASN A 87 -48.67 -6.89 -73.48
CA ASN A 87 -48.13 -6.31 -74.72
C ASN A 87 -47.99 -4.76 -74.67
N GLN A 88 -47.65 -4.21 -73.52
CA GLN A 88 -47.37 -2.78 -73.35
C GLN A 88 -45.87 -2.50 -73.54
N ASP A 89 -45.39 -2.63 -74.78
CA ASP A 89 -43.95 -2.62 -75.10
C ASP A 89 -43.24 -1.33 -74.68
N ASP A 90 -43.88 -0.17 -74.86
CA ASP A 90 -43.31 1.13 -74.46
C ASP A 90 -43.10 1.22 -72.94
N VAL A 91 -44.05 0.69 -72.16
CA VAL A 91 -43.99 0.64 -70.69
C VAL A 91 -42.93 -0.38 -70.25
N ALA A 92 -42.89 -1.55 -70.89
CA ALA A 92 -41.90 -2.58 -70.62
C ALA A 92 -40.46 -2.07 -70.87
N LEU A 93 -40.24 -1.26 -71.92
CA LEU A 93 -38.93 -0.66 -72.18
C LEU A 93 -38.47 0.27 -71.06
N ILE A 94 -39.36 1.12 -70.55
CA ILE A 94 -39.07 2.04 -69.43
C ILE A 94 -38.78 1.25 -68.14
N LEU A 95 -39.60 0.25 -67.84
CA LEU A 95 -39.41 -0.61 -66.66
C LEU A 95 -38.11 -1.42 -66.74
N LEU A 96 -37.72 -1.88 -67.92
CA LEU A 96 -36.45 -2.56 -68.14
C LEU A 96 -35.25 -1.62 -67.90
N GLN A 97 -35.31 -0.38 -68.38
CA GLN A 97 -34.29 0.63 -68.09
C GLN A 97 -34.19 0.92 -66.59
N LYS A 98 -35.33 1.08 -65.92
CA LYS A 98 -35.39 1.27 -64.47
C LYS A 98 -34.80 0.06 -63.72
N LYS A 99 -35.17 -1.16 -64.09
CA LYS A 99 -34.61 -2.41 -63.53
C LYS A 99 -33.09 -2.42 -63.62
N ASN A 100 -32.54 -2.09 -64.78
CA ASN A 100 -31.09 -2.05 -64.99
C ASN A 100 -30.43 -1.01 -64.09
N GLN A 101 -31.02 0.18 -63.95
CA GLN A 101 -30.52 1.23 -63.06
C GLN A 101 -30.50 0.79 -61.58
N VAL A 102 -31.61 0.24 -61.08
CA VAL A 102 -31.72 -0.22 -59.69
C VAL A 102 -30.79 -1.42 -59.43
N THR A 103 -30.56 -2.27 -60.43
CA THR A 103 -29.61 -3.40 -60.34
C THR A 103 -28.18 -2.90 -60.15
N VAL A 104 -27.77 -1.85 -60.87
CA VAL A 104 -26.45 -1.22 -60.69
C VAL A 104 -26.34 -0.61 -59.29
N GLU A 105 -27.35 0.16 -58.87
CA GLU A 105 -27.38 0.76 -57.52
C GLU A 105 -27.28 -0.30 -56.42
N LEU A 106 -27.96 -1.44 -56.57
CA LEU A 106 -27.87 -2.55 -55.63
C LEU A 106 -26.46 -3.15 -55.55
N GLY A 107 -25.76 -3.26 -56.68
CA GLY A 107 -24.37 -3.70 -56.70
C GLY A 107 -23.45 -2.78 -55.90
N GLU A 108 -23.61 -1.47 -56.08
CA GLU A 108 -22.85 -0.45 -55.34
C GLU A 108 -23.19 -0.46 -53.84
N LEU A 109 -24.47 -0.46 -53.49
CA LEU A 109 -24.94 -0.52 -52.11
C LEU A 109 -24.50 -1.80 -51.42
N LYS A 110 -24.44 -2.94 -52.13
CA LYS A 110 -23.94 -4.20 -51.57
C LYS A 110 -22.46 -4.11 -51.20
N ALA A 111 -21.63 -3.54 -52.09
CA ALA A 111 -20.21 -3.34 -51.83
C ALA A 111 -19.98 -2.35 -50.67
N GLU A 112 -20.78 -1.29 -50.60
CA GLU A 112 -20.73 -0.34 -49.50
C GLU A 112 -21.16 -1.00 -48.17
N LEU A 113 -22.24 -1.78 -48.18
CA LEU A 113 -22.73 -2.50 -47.01
C LEU A 113 -21.69 -3.48 -46.47
N ASP A 114 -21.03 -4.25 -47.34
CA ASP A 114 -19.97 -5.18 -46.94
C ASP A 114 -18.80 -4.45 -46.27
N THR A 115 -18.46 -3.27 -46.76
CA THR A 115 -17.42 -2.43 -46.16
C THR A 115 -17.86 -1.89 -44.81
N ALA A 116 -19.06 -1.31 -44.73
CA ALA A 116 -19.62 -0.77 -43.49
C ALA A 116 -19.80 -1.85 -42.41
N GLN A 117 -20.13 -3.08 -42.79
CA GLN A 117 -20.21 -4.24 -41.90
C GLN A 117 -18.86 -4.53 -41.24
N ARG A 118 -17.79 -4.64 -42.06
CA ARG A 118 -16.42 -4.89 -41.57
C ARG A 118 -15.93 -3.78 -40.66
N ASP A 119 -16.20 -2.52 -41.04
CA ASP A 119 -15.84 -1.36 -40.23
C ASP A 119 -16.54 -1.38 -38.86
N ALA A 120 -17.84 -1.70 -38.84
CA ALA A 120 -18.62 -1.79 -37.61
C ALA A 120 -18.15 -2.93 -36.70
N ASP A 121 -17.87 -4.11 -37.26
CA ASP A 121 -17.38 -5.27 -36.51
C ASP A 121 -15.99 -4.99 -35.91
N SER A 122 -15.10 -4.39 -36.71
CA SER A 122 -13.77 -3.96 -36.27
C SER A 122 -13.84 -2.91 -35.16
N ALA A 123 -14.71 -1.91 -35.30
CA ALA A 123 -14.91 -0.87 -34.29
C ALA A 123 -15.50 -1.44 -32.98
N LYS A 124 -16.42 -2.41 -33.07
CA LYS A 124 -17.00 -3.09 -31.90
C LYS A 124 -15.95 -3.93 -31.18
N ALA A 125 -15.17 -4.72 -31.90
CA ALA A 125 -14.10 -5.53 -31.32
C ALA A 125 -13.04 -4.66 -30.63
N SER A 126 -12.69 -3.53 -31.25
CA SER A 126 -11.79 -2.51 -30.66
C SER A 126 -12.34 -1.97 -29.35
N LEU A 127 -13.63 -1.61 -29.32
CA LEU A 127 -14.30 -1.08 -28.12
C LEU A 127 -14.27 -2.10 -26.97
N VAL A 128 -14.58 -3.37 -27.25
CA VAL A 128 -14.53 -4.46 -26.25
C VAL A 128 -13.10 -4.68 -25.74
N SER A 129 -12.10 -4.65 -26.63
CA SER A 129 -10.70 -4.77 -26.23
C SER A 129 -10.29 -3.67 -25.26
N VAL A 130 -10.63 -2.41 -25.56
CA VAL A 130 -10.30 -1.26 -24.71
C VAL A 130 -11.02 -1.35 -23.36
N GLN A 131 -12.29 -1.79 -23.35
CA GLN A 131 -13.01 -2.04 -22.11
C GLN A 131 -12.30 -3.09 -21.23
N GLY A 132 -11.82 -4.16 -21.84
CA GLY A 132 -11.04 -5.19 -21.16
C GLY A 132 -9.75 -4.66 -20.54
N GLU A 133 -8.99 -3.84 -21.27
CA GLU A 133 -7.77 -3.21 -20.75
C GLU A 133 -8.05 -2.25 -19.58
N ILE A 134 -9.12 -1.47 -19.64
CA ILE A 134 -9.56 -0.62 -18.52
C ILE A 134 -9.87 -1.46 -17.28
N HIS A 135 -10.56 -2.59 -17.45
CA HIS A 135 -10.89 -3.49 -16.35
C HIS A 135 -9.63 -4.11 -15.73
N LYS A 136 -8.67 -4.55 -16.56
CA LYS A 136 -7.38 -5.07 -16.09
C LYS A 136 -6.62 -4.02 -15.29
N LEU A 137 -6.56 -2.79 -15.78
CA LEU A 137 -5.85 -1.72 -15.07
C LEU A 137 -6.50 -1.37 -13.73
N LYS A 138 -7.83 -1.37 -13.65
CA LYS A 138 -8.56 -1.21 -12.38
C LYS A 138 -8.19 -2.31 -11.39
N ALA A 139 -8.20 -3.57 -11.83
CA ALA A 139 -7.82 -4.70 -10.97
C ALA A 139 -6.35 -4.65 -10.54
N GLU A 140 -5.45 -4.22 -11.44
CA GLU A 140 -4.04 -4.04 -11.14
C GLU A 140 -3.83 -2.97 -10.07
N ARG A 141 -4.46 -1.80 -10.23
CA ARG A 141 -4.45 -0.73 -9.22
C ARG A 141 -4.86 -1.29 -7.85
N ASP A 142 -6.02 -1.95 -7.77
CA ASP A 142 -6.57 -2.41 -6.50
C ASP A 142 -5.61 -3.43 -5.84
N SER A 143 -5.00 -4.32 -6.63
CA SER A 143 -3.97 -5.25 -6.15
C SER A 143 -2.71 -4.53 -5.65
N MET A 144 -2.22 -3.52 -6.39
CA MET A 144 -0.99 -2.80 -6.04
C MET A 144 -1.19 -1.91 -4.82
N LEU A 145 -2.35 -1.27 -4.66
CA LEU A 145 -2.67 -0.48 -3.47
C LEU A 145 -2.78 -1.36 -2.22
N ALA A 146 -3.42 -2.53 -2.32
CA ALA A 146 -3.46 -3.48 -1.21
C ALA A 146 -2.06 -3.97 -0.80
N LYS A 147 -1.18 -4.23 -1.77
CA LYS A 147 0.23 -4.59 -1.52
C LYS A 147 0.99 -3.44 -0.87
N MET A 148 0.80 -2.21 -1.33
CA MET A 148 1.41 -1.02 -0.75
C MET A 148 0.98 -0.83 0.71
N GLN A 149 -0.31 -0.90 1.01
CA GLN A 149 -0.83 -0.80 2.38
C GLN A 149 -0.25 -1.90 3.28
N SER A 150 -0.16 -3.13 2.78
CA SER A 150 0.46 -4.26 3.50
C SER A 150 1.94 -4.01 3.78
N ALA A 151 2.69 -3.45 2.82
CA ALA A 151 4.10 -3.09 2.99
C ALA A 151 4.26 -1.95 4.01
N GLN A 152 3.43 -0.91 3.94
CA GLN A 152 3.41 0.20 4.90
C GLN A 152 3.11 -0.29 6.33
N ALA A 153 2.17 -1.22 6.50
CA ALA A 153 1.88 -1.82 7.80
C ALA A 153 3.10 -2.58 8.36
N ARG A 154 3.81 -3.36 7.52
CA ARG A 154 5.04 -4.06 7.92
C ARG A 154 6.15 -3.10 8.34
N ILE A 155 6.36 -2.02 7.58
CA ILE A 155 7.35 -0.99 7.90
C ILE A 155 7.01 -0.35 9.26
N LYS A 156 5.75 0.05 9.46
CA LYS A 156 5.30 0.65 10.73
C LYS A 156 5.49 -0.29 11.92
N ILE A 157 5.20 -1.59 11.77
CA ILE A 157 5.47 -2.60 12.80
C ILE A 157 6.98 -2.66 13.10
N GLN A 158 7.83 -2.71 12.07
CA GLN A 158 9.28 -2.76 12.26
C GLN A 158 9.82 -1.50 12.95
N GLU A 159 9.33 -0.31 12.58
CA GLU A 159 9.68 0.96 13.23
C GLU A 159 9.28 0.97 14.71
N GLN A 160 8.07 0.48 15.03
CA GLN A 160 7.62 0.35 16.41
C GLN A 160 8.46 -0.66 17.21
N LEU A 161 8.83 -1.80 16.61
CA LEU A 161 9.69 -2.80 17.24
C LEU A 161 11.12 -2.26 17.47
N ASN A 162 11.67 -1.51 16.52
CA ASN A 162 12.96 -0.85 16.67
C ASN A 162 12.90 0.25 17.75
N GLY A 163 11.77 0.96 17.86
CA GLY A 163 11.53 1.94 18.94
C GLY A 163 11.30 1.31 20.31
N LEU A 164 10.89 0.04 20.36
CA LEU A 164 10.75 -0.79 21.57
C LEU A 164 12.04 -1.53 21.94
N SER A 165 13.21 -1.08 21.47
CA SER A 165 14.46 -1.82 21.69
C SER A 165 14.68 -2.11 23.18
N VAL A 166 14.58 -3.39 23.53
CA VAL A 166 14.80 -3.96 24.85
C VAL A 166 16.18 -3.57 25.41
N ASP A 167 17.15 -3.29 24.55
CA ASP A 167 18.51 -2.89 24.94
C ASP A 167 18.58 -1.56 25.72
N ALA A 168 17.73 -0.58 25.41
CA ALA A 168 17.72 0.70 26.13
C ALA A 168 17.06 0.55 27.51
N GLU A 169 15.95 -0.18 27.59
CA GLU A 169 15.24 -0.46 28.85
C GLU A 169 16.03 -1.41 29.75
N VAL A 170 16.71 -2.42 29.20
CA VAL A 170 17.60 -3.32 29.97
C VAL A 170 18.84 -2.57 30.48
N LYS A 171 19.49 -1.72 29.67
CA LYS A 171 20.60 -0.87 30.15
C LYS A 171 20.18 0.11 31.23
N ALA A 172 18.97 0.68 31.14
CA ALA A 172 18.45 1.56 32.19
C ALA A 172 18.25 0.79 33.52
N LEU A 173 17.76 -0.45 33.46
CA LEU A 173 17.58 -1.29 34.64
C LEU A 173 18.91 -1.77 35.26
N ASP A 174 19.97 -1.95 34.48
CA ASP A 174 21.30 -2.28 35.00
C ASP A 174 21.89 -1.14 35.85
N ASN A 175 21.73 0.12 35.43
CA ASN A 175 22.16 1.28 36.22
C ASN A 175 21.39 1.40 37.55
N VAL A 176 20.08 1.11 37.52
CA VAL A 176 19.26 1.06 38.74
C VAL A 176 19.74 -0.07 39.66
N ARG A 177 20.06 -1.25 39.11
CA ARG A 177 20.57 -2.38 39.89
C ARG A 177 21.90 -2.06 40.56
N GLU A 178 22.80 -1.37 39.87
CA GLU A 178 24.09 -0.97 40.44
C GLU A 178 23.91 0.09 41.54
N HIS A 179 23.06 1.10 41.32
CA HIS A 179 22.74 2.09 42.36
C HIS A 179 22.13 1.44 43.61
N ILE A 180 21.22 0.47 43.46
CA ILE A 180 20.64 -0.27 44.59
C ILE A 180 21.75 -1.02 45.35
N LYS A 181 22.67 -1.70 44.66
CA LYS A 181 23.79 -2.39 45.32
C LYS A 181 24.68 -1.41 46.09
N THR A 182 25.04 -0.27 45.49
CA THR A 182 25.84 0.77 46.16
C THR A 182 25.12 1.31 47.39
N THR A 183 23.83 1.61 47.28
CA THR A 183 23.02 2.10 48.41
C THR A 183 22.96 1.07 49.55
N ILE A 184 22.80 -0.22 49.23
CA ILE A 184 22.83 -1.31 50.22
C ILE A 184 24.22 -1.42 50.88
N ALA A 185 25.28 -1.32 50.08
CA ALA A 185 26.66 -1.36 50.59
C ALA A 185 26.96 -0.18 51.52
N GLU A 186 26.53 1.04 51.17
CA GLU A 186 26.65 2.23 52.01
C GLU A 186 25.86 2.09 53.31
N ALA A 187 24.64 1.56 53.26
CA ALA A 187 23.83 1.32 54.45
C ALA A 187 24.48 0.28 55.39
N ASN A 188 25.08 -0.77 54.84
CA ASN A 188 25.80 -1.78 55.62
C ASN A 188 27.10 -1.21 56.20
N LEU A 189 27.87 -0.44 55.43
CA LEU A 189 29.06 0.26 55.90
C LEU A 189 28.72 1.24 57.04
N GLY A 190 27.62 1.99 56.92
CA GLY A 190 27.13 2.87 57.98
C GLY A 190 26.80 2.12 59.27
N ARG A 191 26.25 0.91 59.16
CA ARG A 191 26.00 0.03 60.31
C ARG A 191 27.31 -0.44 60.96
N GLU A 192 28.26 -0.93 60.17
CA GLU A 192 29.59 -1.37 60.66
C GLU A 192 30.41 -0.22 61.30
N LEU A 193 30.37 0.97 60.71
CA LEU A 193 31.02 2.17 61.27
C LEU A 193 30.34 2.62 62.58
N SER A 194 29.01 2.54 62.66
CA SER A 194 28.29 2.81 63.90
C SER A 194 28.66 1.80 64.99
N GLU A 195 28.65 0.50 64.68
CA GLU A 195 29.03 -0.57 65.60
C GLU A 195 30.48 -0.40 66.08
N SER A 196 31.44 -0.22 65.17
CA SER A 196 32.84 0.02 65.53
C SER A 196 33.06 1.30 66.34
N SER A 197 32.28 2.36 66.10
CA SER A 197 32.35 3.59 66.90
C SER A 197 31.76 3.41 68.30
N LEU A 198 30.72 2.59 68.45
CA LEU A 198 30.14 2.23 69.74
C LEU A 198 31.10 1.33 70.52
N ASP A 199 31.73 0.37 69.84
CA ASP A 199 32.77 -0.49 70.42
C ASP A 199 34.00 0.32 70.86
N ALA A 200 34.45 1.28 70.05
CA ALA A 200 35.52 2.20 70.42
C ALA A 200 35.16 3.06 71.64
N LYS A 201 33.93 3.59 71.70
CA LYS A 201 33.42 4.32 72.87
C LYS A 201 33.32 3.42 74.10
N LEU A 202 32.85 2.19 73.95
CA LEU A 202 32.73 1.22 75.03
C LEU A 202 34.10 0.82 75.58
N ALA A 203 35.10 0.63 74.70
CA ALA A 203 36.48 0.40 75.08
C ALA A 203 37.08 1.59 75.85
N ALA A 204 36.83 2.83 75.40
CA ALA A 204 37.27 4.04 76.10
C ALA A 204 36.65 4.15 77.51
N VAL A 205 35.35 3.89 77.66
CA VAL A 205 34.67 3.88 78.96
C VAL A 205 35.25 2.80 79.88
N ARG A 206 35.47 1.57 79.37
CA ARG A 206 36.10 0.50 80.15
C ARG A 206 37.51 0.87 80.61
N SER A 207 38.29 1.57 79.79
CA SER A 207 39.62 2.04 80.17
C SER A 207 39.56 3.08 81.31
N GLN A 208 38.60 4.02 81.26
CA GLN A 208 38.41 5.02 82.31
C GLN A 208 37.96 4.39 83.63
N VAL A 209 37.10 3.36 83.58
CA VAL A 209 36.68 2.62 84.78
C VAL A 209 37.81 1.78 85.36
N GLY A 210 38.62 1.14 84.50
CA GLY A 210 39.80 0.37 84.91
C GLY A 210 40.81 1.22 85.67
N ASP A 211 41.05 2.45 85.22
CA ASP A 211 41.94 3.41 85.88
C ASP A 211 41.42 3.86 87.26
N ALA A 212 40.09 4.02 87.40
CA ALA A 212 39.47 4.37 88.68
C ALA A 212 39.58 3.22 89.70
N GLN A 213 39.33 1.97 89.28
CA GLN A 213 39.49 0.80 90.14
C GLN A 213 40.95 0.54 90.53
N ALA A 214 41.90 0.71 89.60
CA ALA A 214 43.33 0.57 89.88
C ALA A 214 43.83 1.61 90.91
N ARG A 215 43.33 2.85 90.82
CA ARG A 215 43.63 3.91 91.82
C ARG A 215 43.04 3.59 93.19
N GLN A 216 41.82 3.03 93.24
CA GLN A 216 41.20 2.61 94.49
C GLN A 216 41.96 1.44 95.16
N GLN A 217 42.36 0.43 94.38
CA GLN A 217 43.17 -0.69 94.88
C GLN A 217 44.57 -0.24 95.35
N LEU A 218 45.20 0.71 94.66
CA LEU A 218 46.49 1.27 95.09
C LEU A 218 46.35 2.05 96.40
N ALA A 219 45.26 2.80 96.58
CA ALA A 219 44.97 3.52 97.82
C ALA A 219 44.77 2.54 99.00
N GLU A 220 44.03 1.45 98.79
CA GLU A 220 43.85 0.40 99.80
C GLU A 220 45.17 -0.32 100.15
N LEU A 221 46.00 -0.64 99.15
CA LEU A 221 47.30 -1.26 99.38
C LEU A 221 48.25 -0.33 100.15
N LYS A 222 48.26 0.97 99.84
CA LYS A 222 49.03 1.97 100.60
C LYS A 222 48.54 2.08 102.04
N ALA A 223 47.23 2.11 102.26
CA ALA A 223 46.65 2.12 103.60
C ALA A 223 47.05 0.87 104.41
N LYS A 224 46.99 -0.32 103.80
CA LYS A 224 47.46 -1.57 104.42
C LYS A 224 48.96 -1.54 104.74
N ARG A 225 49.79 -0.96 103.88
CA ARG A 225 51.23 -0.82 104.12
C ARG A 225 51.55 0.14 105.26
N ALA A 226 50.84 1.26 105.34
CA ALA A 226 50.98 2.22 106.45
C ALA A 226 50.59 1.58 107.79
N ALA A 227 49.50 0.80 107.83
CA ALA A 227 49.08 0.06 109.01
C ALA A 227 50.10 -1.01 109.46
N ALA A 228 50.77 -1.67 108.51
CA ALA A 228 51.83 -2.64 108.79
C ALA A 228 53.11 -1.98 109.33
N GLN A 229 53.43 -0.76 108.92
CA GLN A 229 54.59 0.00 109.39
C GLN A 229 54.40 0.60 110.79
N SER A 230 53.16 0.94 111.18
CA SER A 230 52.84 1.37 112.56
C SER A 230 52.88 0.25 113.60
N ALA A 231 52.88 -1.03 113.21
CA ALA A 231 52.92 -2.17 114.13
C ALA A 231 54.36 -2.58 114.54
N GLN A 232 55.40 -2.09 113.85
CA GLN A 232 56.81 -2.41 114.16
C GLN A 232 57.50 -1.35 115.03
N GLY A 233 56.88 -0.20 115.31
CA GLY A 233 57.46 0.90 116.10
C GLY A 233 57.23 0.83 117.62
N THR A 234 56.39 -0.07 118.13
CA THR A 234 55.97 -0.09 119.56
C THR A 234 56.72 -1.11 120.42
N LYS A 235 57.82 -1.71 119.92
CA LYS A 235 58.74 -2.55 120.72
C LYS A 235 60.08 -1.84 120.89
N THR A 236 60.09 -0.72 121.58
CA THR A 236 61.25 -0.20 122.33
C THR A 236 60.80 1.08 123.02
N LEU A 237 60.39 0.93 124.27
CA LEU A 237 60.70 1.79 125.43
C LEU A 237 60.05 1.14 126.66
#